data_AF-A0A396C2T7-F1
#
_entry.id   AF-A0A396C2T7-F1
#
_cell.length_a   1.000
_cell.length_b   1.000
_cell.length_c   1.000
_cell.angle_alpha   90.00
_cell.angle_beta   90.00
_cell.angle_gamma   90.00
#
_symmetry.space_group_name_H-M   'P 1'
#
loop_
_entity.id
_entity.type
_entity.pdbx_description
1 polymer ?
#
loop_
_entity_poly.entity_id
_entity_poly.type
_entity_poly.pdbx_seq_one_letter_code
_entity_poly.pdbx_strand_id
1 'polypeptide(L)'
;MKRILICQLMVFLAVALVSCSDDTSESISQNPDKDMYLRVNVPRTYASGADGTDNKETVINGIDVLVFAPGVSDRNRLYLKSASEGTPVAGKNTFQVTMPVGEGLEVHVFTNSHAELVRSGAYKGLGMEMNALLEKMVSKVENNLSGIDCLPMHGFLSGVTVSKESVGQTLSVPVLRSVAAVQAKVDDAHTGNPGELLDSDGKVIFKLREFYAYFPADSGRLAPLKEAYEVVTAGSEDERKTRNVVKTTLPAKLGVRPIGDKLFLKSESSLPLAGPLYLYENTYYSDNGFDQPGYIAGNDKVATTRLVVGGIYGDDADVTYYRIDLTDPDDPKKLVELLRNHKYTFQIMNVSGPGYDNPDDAATGVPMNIYVKVIDWIDVNTEIDFDRENWFSSGTKKLVLSGYAGSLKSIPIESDVAFGPFWELSFDASSPVNGNATVAPVKVSDGAVSAVISNERYEITVTAGTLTVKAKKSYGDLATGEAYDDDFYIKVKNLTVHYKLTQVDRSPDDWGNGGSQEDELHN
;
A
#
# COMPACT_ATOMS: atom_id res chain seq x y z
N MET A 1 80.32 28.42 -5.98
CA MET A 1 80.07 29.49 -4.99
C MET A 1 79.70 28.78 -3.67
N LYS A 2 80.48 28.94 -2.59
CA LYS A 2 80.19 29.78 -1.39
C LYS A 2 78.77 29.58 -0.81
N ARG A 3 78.52 29.42 0.51
CA ARG A 3 79.25 28.88 1.69
C ARG A 3 78.29 29.03 2.92
N ILE A 4 78.59 28.40 4.08
CA ILE A 4 78.09 28.75 5.45
C ILE A 4 76.60 28.40 5.74
N LEU A 5 76.10 28.12 6.96
CA LEU A 5 76.63 27.50 8.22
C LEU A 5 75.46 27.41 9.27
N ILE A 6 75.50 26.46 10.23
CA ILE A 6 74.92 26.44 11.62
C ILE A 6 73.52 27.09 11.88
N CYS A 7 72.47 26.38 12.34
CA CYS A 7 72.20 25.74 13.67
C CYS A 7 71.81 26.67 14.85
N GLN A 8 70.60 26.41 15.39
CA GLN A 8 70.13 26.55 16.79
C GLN A 8 70.01 27.93 17.50
N LEU A 9 68.76 28.30 17.80
CA LEU A 9 68.28 28.76 19.13
C LEU A 9 66.74 28.59 19.19
N MET A 10 66.00 28.13 20.22
CA MET A 10 66.18 27.60 21.59
C MET A 10 65.65 28.47 22.76
N VAL A 11 64.79 27.84 23.58
CA VAL A 11 64.34 28.17 24.98
C VAL A 11 63.54 29.45 25.25
N PHE A 12 62.25 29.26 25.59
CA PHE A 12 61.55 29.66 26.84
C PHE A 12 60.11 29.10 26.75
N LEU A 13 59.40 28.64 27.79
CA LEU A 13 59.70 28.37 29.22
C LEU A 13 58.85 27.15 29.64
N ALA A 14 59.22 26.41 30.71
CA ALA A 14 58.54 25.17 31.12
C ALA A 14 57.86 25.26 32.50
N VAL A 15 56.75 24.53 32.67
CA VAL A 15 56.26 24.00 33.96
C VAL A 15 55.72 22.58 33.76
N ALA A 16 55.95 21.72 34.75
CA ALA A 16 55.60 20.30 34.87
C ALA A 16 55.07 20.07 36.30
N LEU A 17 54.30 19.03 36.69
CA LEU A 17 53.67 17.88 36.02
C LEU A 17 52.58 17.32 36.98
N VAL A 18 51.57 16.60 36.47
CA VAL A 18 50.74 15.56 37.15
C VAL A 18 50.03 15.89 38.48
N SER A 19 48.69 15.80 38.49
CA SER A 19 47.95 14.83 39.34
C SER A 19 46.46 14.69 38.95
N CYS A 20 45.94 13.46 39.09
CA CYS A 20 44.53 13.01 39.12
C CYS A 20 43.48 13.56 38.11
N SER A 21 43.05 12.65 37.23
CA SER A 21 41.69 12.34 36.76
C SER A 21 40.53 13.32 36.96
N ASP A 22 39.77 13.50 35.88
CA ASP A 22 38.45 12.86 35.84
C ASP A 22 38.25 12.12 34.50
N ASP A 23 37.61 10.96 34.52
CA ASP A 23 37.49 10.04 33.38
C ASP A 23 36.11 10.19 32.70
N THR A 24 36.01 11.15 31.78
CA THR A 24 34.89 11.23 30.81
C THR A 24 35.37 11.20 29.37
N SER A 25 36.28 10.27 29.08
CA SER A 25 36.15 9.55 27.81
C SER A 25 34.84 8.76 27.84
N GLU A 26 33.78 9.30 27.25
CA GLU A 26 32.67 8.44 26.80
C GLU A 26 33.19 7.53 25.69
N SER A 27 33.80 6.42 26.11
CA SER A 27 33.93 5.23 25.29
C SER A 27 32.53 4.74 24.98
N ILE A 28 31.97 5.19 23.85
CA ILE A 28 30.77 4.61 23.25
C ILE A 28 31.04 3.10 23.18
N SER A 29 30.30 2.33 23.99
CA SER A 29 30.71 0.97 24.31
C SER A 29 30.67 0.09 23.05
N GLN A 30 31.75 -0.64 22.77
CA GLN A 30 31.72 -1.76 21.84
C GLN A 30 30.76 -2.84 22.38
N ASN A 31 29.50 -2.85 21.95
CA ASN A 31 28.61 -4.02 21.95
C ASN A 31 27.22 -3.71 21.35
N PRO A 32 26.65 -4.65 20.60
CA PRO A 32 27.04 -4.92 19.22
C PRO A 32 25.94 -4.46 18.25
N ASP A 33 26.21 -4.57 16.96
CA ASP A 33 25.15 -4.63 15.96
C ASP A 33 24.15 -5.74 16.32
N LYS A 34 22.86 -5.42 16.32
CA LYS A 34 21.80 -6.33 16.77
C LYS A 34 20.96 -6.81 15.61
N ASP A 35 20.88 -8.13 15.50
CA ASP A 35 19.95 -8.83 14.65
C ASP A 35 18.51 -8.64 15.15
N MET A 36 17.74 -7.86 14.40
CA MET A 36 16.28 -7.88 14.47
C MET A 36 15.75 -8.45 13.15
N TYR A 37 14.65 -9.18 13.21
CA TYR A 37 13.97 -9.65 12.00
C TYR A 37 12.89 -8.63 11.61
N LEU A 38 12.92 -8.15 10.37
CA LEU A 38 11.76 -7.47 9.78
C LEU A 38 10.99 -8.46 8.94
N ARG A 39 9.71 -8.63 9.24
CA ARG A 39 8.76 -9.22 8.31
C ARG A 39 8.21 -8.11 7.43
N VAL A 40 8.26 -8.31 6.12
CA VAL A 40 7.73 -7.37 5.14
C VAL A 40 6.41 -7.90 4.59
N ASN A 41 5.36 -7.11 4.78
CA ASN A 41 4.00 -7.46 4.42
C ASN A 41 3.62 -6.67 3.16
N VAL A 42 3.59 -7.35 2.01
CA VAL A 42 3.05 -6.78 0.78
C VAL A 42 1.53 -6.98 0.78
N PRO A 43 0.71 -5.94 0.66
CA PRO A 43 -0.71 -6.07 0.39
C PRO A 43 -0.94 -6.93 -0.86
N ARG A 44 -1.86 -7.90 -0.77
CA ARG A 44 -2.23 -8.75 -1.91
C ARG A 44 -3.46 -8.19 -2.60
N THR A 45 -3.38 -8.02 -3.91
CA THR A 45 -4.57 -7.87 -4.75
C THR A 45 -5.27 -9.23 -4.84
N TYR A 46 -6.59 -9.22 -4.81
CA TYR A 46 -7.39 -10.36 -5.26
C TYR A 46 -7.12 -10.66 -6.73
N ALA A 47 -6.23 -11.61 -6.99
CA ALA A 47 -6.25 -12.39 -8.22
C ALA A 47 -7.02 -13.69 -7.94
N SER A 48 -8.19 -13.84 -8.54
CA SER A 48 -8.98 -15.08 -8.46
C SER A 48 -8.32 -16.17 -9.32
N GLY A 49 -7.38 -16.91 -8.75
CA GLY A 49 -6.71 -18.01 -9.44
C GLY A 49 -5.48 -18.48 -8.68
N ALA A 50 -5.38 -19.79 -8.46
CA ALA A 50 -4.16 -20.39 -7.96
C ALA A 50 -3.19 -20.55 -9.13
N ASP A 51 -2.09 -19.78 -9.10
CA ASP A 51 -0.85 -20.23 -9.71
C ASP A 51 0.32 -19.95 -8.75
N GLY A 52 1.27 -20.90 -8.70
CA GLY A 52 2.41 -20.89 -7.78
C GLY A 52 3.59 -20.07 -8.29
N THR A 53 3.33 -19.13 -9.20
CA THR A 53 4.34 -18.27 -9.85
C THR A 53 4.53 -16.99 -9.07
N ASP A 54 5.79 -16.57 -8.92
CA ASP A 54 6.17 -15.30 -8.31
C ASP A 54 5.60 -14.10 -9.09
N ASN A 55 4.42 -13.62 -8.68
CA ASN A 55 3.80 -12.42 -9.25
C ASN A 55 4.69 -11.20 -8.91
N LYS A 56 5.13 -10.49 -9.96
CA LYS A 56 5.86 -9.22 -9.93
C LYS A 56 5.34 -8.17 -8.94
N GLU A 57 4.03 -8.17 -8.70
CA GLU A 57 3.39 -7.28 -7.73
C GLU A 57 3.70 -7.64 -6.26
N THR A 58 4.23 -8.84 -6.01
CA THR A 58 4.50 -9.40 -4.67
C THR A 58 5.95 -9.82 -4.44
N VAL A 59 6.79 -9.86 -5.48
CA VAL A 59 8.22 -10.22 -5.37
C VAL A 59 9.00 -9.20 -4.53
N ILE A 60 9.80 -9.71 -3.59
CA ILE A 60 10.81 -8.95 -2.84
C ILE A 60 12.18 -9.60 -3.11
N ASN A 61 12.93 -9.04 -4.05
CA ASN A 61 14.29 -9.48 -4.37
C ASN A 61 15.32 -9.00 -3.33
N GLY A 62 15.01 -7.94 -2.58
CA GLY A 62 15.81 -7.41 -1.48
C GLY A 62 15.14 -6.23 -0.78
N ILE A 63 15.63 -5.89 0.41
CA ILE A 63 15.14 -4.74 1.19
C ILE A 63 16.28 -3.85 1.68
N ASP A 64 15.97 -2.57 1.82
CA ASP A 64 16.79 -1.54 2.46
C ASP A 64 16.02 -0.96 3.65
N VAL A 65 16.69 -0.78 4.78
CA VAL A 65 16.11 -0.25 6.01
C VAL A 65 16.80 1.04 6.39
N LEU A 66 16.01 2.10 6.56
CA LEU A 66 16.47 3.40 7.02
C LEU A 66 15.84 3.68 8.38
N VAL A 67 16.69 3.87 9.40
CA VAL A 67 16.24 4.12 10.77
C VAL A 67 16.52 5.57 11.12
N PHE A 68 15.48 6.31 11.42
CA PHE A 68 15.55 7.69 11.87
C PHE A 68 15.30 7.76 13.38
N ALA A 69 15.93 8.72 14.05
CA ALA A 69 15.78 8.95 15.49
C ALA A 69 15.50 10.43 15.79
N PRO A 70 14.79 10.73 16.90
CA PRO A 70 14.54 12.11 17.33
C PRO A 70 15.83 12.91 17.53
N GLY A 71 15.83 14.18 17.10
CA GLY A 71 16.96 15.08 17.29
C GLY A 71 17.21 15.41 18.76
N VAL A 72 18.49 15.50 19.14
CA VAL A 72 18.91 15.84 20.51
C VAL A 72 18.46 17.26 20.90
N SER A 73 18.54 18.20 19.97
CA SER A 73 18.15 19.60 20.15
C SER A 73 16.72 19.92 19.70
N ASP A 74 16.16 19.14 18.79
CA ASP A 74 14.78 19.26 18.28
C ASP A 74 14.20 17.86 18.15
N ARG A 75 13.44 17.44 19.17
CA ARG A 75 12.83 16.09 19.22
C ARG A 75 11.66 15.93 18.25
N ASN A 76 11.17 17.01 17.64
CA ASN A 76 10.10 16.96 16.65
C ASN A 76 10.64 16.66 15.24
N ARG A 77 11.98 16.67 15.06
CA ARG A 77 12.65 16.28 13.81
C ARG A 77 13.33 14.94 13.96
N LEU A 78 13.26 14.15 12.88
CA LEU A 78 13.85 12.83 12.77
C LEU A 78 15.09 12.91 11.87
N TYR A 79 16.17 12.23 12.27
CA TYR A 79 17.47 12.24 11.59
C TYR A 79 18.00 10.84 11.36
N LEU A 80 18.62 10.58 10.20
CA LEU A 80 19.07 9.24 9.82
C LEU A 80 20.16 8.74 10.79
N LYS A 81 19.86 7.66 11.51
CA LYS A 81 20.73 7.00 12.48
C LYS A 81 21.44 5.77 11.90
N SER A 82 20.80 5.06 10.98
CA SER A 82 21.42 3.97 10.21
C SER A 82 20.75 3.74 8.86
N ALA A 83 21.50 3.16 7.93
CA ALA A 83 21.01 2.57 6.69
C ALA A 83 21.62 1.16 6.56
N SER A 84 20.80 0.13 6.32
CA SER A 84 21.24 -1.27 6.25
C SER A 84 20.43 -2.08 5.24
N GLU A 85 21.10 -2.96 4.49
CA GLU A 85 20.45 -3.97 3.65
C GLU A 85 19.93 -5.14 4.50
N GLY A 86 18.80 -5.72 4.13
CA GLY A 86 18.24 -6.90 4.79
C GLY A 86 18.70 -8.21 4.15
N THR A 87 19.21 -9.13 4.96
CA THR A 87 19.56 -10.49 4.51
C THR A 87 18.32 -11.40 4.54
N PRO A 88 17.89 -12.02 3.42
CA PRO A 88 16.68 -12.84 3.40
C PRO A 88 16.81 -14.11 4.26
N VAL A 89 15.77 -14.40 5.04
CA VAL A 89 15.63 -15.64 5.81
C VAL A 89 14.93 -16.67 4.93
N ALA A 90 15.59 -17.80 4.68
CA ALA A 90 15.16 -18.78 3.68
C ALA A 90 13.69 -19.24 3.86
N GLY A 91 12.93 -19.16 2.75
CA GLY A 91 11.54 -19.60 2.67
C GLY A 91 10.49 -18.69 3.31
N LYS A 92 10.83 -17.42 3.63
CA LYS A 92 9.94 -16.49 4.35
C LYS A 92 10.08 -15.05 3.82
N ASN A 93 9.01 -14.26 3.88
CA ASN A 93 9.05 -12.80 3.66
C ASN A 93 9.63 -12.07 4.88
N THR A 94 10.77 -12.54 5.37
CA THR A 94 11.45 -12.11 6.58
C THR A 94 12.92 -11.86 6.28
N PHE A 95 13.43 -10.73 6.73
CA PHE A 95 14.82 -10.31 6.52
C PHE A 95 15.49 -10.03 7.86
N GLN A 96 16.70 -10.53 8.04
CA GLN A 96 17.56 -10.19 9.18
C GLN A 96 18.25 -8.86 8.87
N VAL A 97 18.16 -7.91 9.81
CA VAL A 97 18.69 -6.56 9.66
C VAL A 97 19.41 -6.11 10.92
N THR A 98 20.48 -5.33 10.73
CA THR A 98 21.13 -4.60 11.83
C THR A 98 20.31 -3.36 12.18
N MET A 99 19.90 -3.25 13.44
CA MET A 99 19.08 -2.14 13.95
C MET A 99 19.73 -1.43 15.15
N PRO A 100 19.81 -0.09 15.16
CA PRO A 100 20.44 0.67 16.23
C PRO A 100 19.55 0.75 17.48
N VAL A 101 20.17 0.69 18.65
CA VAL A 101 19.47 0.86 19.94
C VAL A 101 18.85 2.25 20.05
N GLY A 102 17.63 2.35 20.55
CA GLY A 102 16.95 3.62 20.79
C GLY A 102 15.45 3.46 21.06
N GLU A 103 14.81 4.58 21.37
CA GLU A 103 13.36 4.70 21.60
C GLU A 103 12.82 5.78 20.66
N GLY A 104 11.53 5.69 20.32
CA GLY A 104 10.89 6.68 19.44
C GLY A 104 11.42 6.69 18.00
N LEU A 105 11.97 5.57 17.53
CA LEU A 105 12.56 5.43 16.20
C LEU A 105 11.48 5.40 15.11
N GLU A 106 11.77 5.99 13.95
CA GLU A 106 10.94 5.85 12.74
C GLU A 106 11.71 4.98 11.73
N VAL A 107 11.18 3.82 11.40
CA VAL A 107 11.83 2.74 10.66
C VAL A 107 11.18 2.63 9.29
N HIS A 108 11.85 3.12 8.25
CA HIS A 108 11.39 3.00 6.87
C HIS A 108 11.98 1.74 6.24
N VAL A 109 11.14 0.95 5.60
CA VAL A 109 11.53 -0.19 4.76
C VAL A 109 11.23 0.13 3.32
N PHE A 110 12.22 -0.06 2.46
CA PHE A 110 12.07 -0.01 1.01
C PHE A 110 12.36 -1.41 0.45
N THR A 111 11.56 -1.86 -0.53
CA THR A 111 11.83 -3.09 -1.27
C THR A 111 12.26 -2.75 -2.68
N ASN A 112 13.11 -3.60 -3.27
CA ASN A 112 13.47 -3.54 -4.70
C ASN A 112 13.97 -2.15 -5.18
N SER A 113 14.59 -1.36 -4.28
CA SER A 113 14.89 0.08 -4.48
C SER A 113 16.31 0.48 -4.09
N HIS A 114 17.22 -0.49 -3.90
CA HIS A 114 18.57 -0.26 -3.40
C HIS A 114 19.36 0.77 -4.25
N ALA A 115 19.28 0.65 -5.58
CA ALA A 115 20.00 1.53 -6.49
C ALA A 115 19.53 2.99 -6.36
N GLU A 116 18.26 3.22 -6.06
CA GLU A 116 17.65 4.53 -5.84
C GLU A 116 18.10 5.11 -4.49
N LEU A 117 18.18 4.29 -3.44
CA LEU A 117 18.65 4.69 -2.11
C LEU A 117 20.16 4.99 -2.07
N VAL A 118 20.97 4.26 -2.82
CA VAL A 118 22.39 4.59 -3.03
C VAL A 118 22.53 5.92 -3.78
N ARG A 119 21.69 6.19 -4.79
CA ARG A 119 21.70 7.45 -5.56
C ARG A 119 21.14 8.65 -4.79
N SER A 120 20.17 8.46 -3.88
CA SER A 120 19.66 9.52 -2.99
C SER A 120 20.67 9.90 -1.89
N GLY A 121 21.67 9.04 -1.66
CA GLY A 121 22.75 9.26 -0.70
C GLY A 121 22.49 8.68 0.69
N ALA A 122 21.46 7.85 0.88
CA ALA A 122 21.06 7.33 2.20
C ALA A 122 22.21 6.60 2.92
N TYR A 123 22.90 5.68 2.25
CA TYR A 123 24.06 4.95 2.76
C TYR A 123 25.31 5.80 3.06
N LYS A 124 25.28 7.10 2.79
CA LYS A 124 26.33 8.08 3.12
C LYS A 124 25.78 9.29 3.90
N GLY A 125 24.55 9.17 4.40
CA GLY A 125 23.70 10.29 4.80
C GLY A 125 23.39 10.37 6.29
N LEU A 126 24.19 9.74 7.16
CA LEU A 126 23.96 9.76 8.60
C LEU A 126 23.88 11.20 9.12
N GLY A 127 22.85 11.49 9.93
CA GLY A 127 22.54 12.84 10.42
C GLY A 127 21.78 13.73 9.43
N MET A 128 21.43 13.28 8.21
CA MET A 128 20.45 14.01 7.39
C MET A 128 19.06 13.96 8.03
N GLU A 129 18.34 15.09 7.98
CA GLU A 129 16.94 15.17 8.38
C GLU A 129 16.07 14.33 7.43
N MET A 130 15.05 13.68 8.01
CA MET A 130 14.26 12.63 7.36
C MET A 130 13.55 13.12 6.11
N ASN A 131 12.77 14.19 6.17
CA ASN A 131 11.98 14.68 5.03
C ASN A 131 12.90 15.13 3.87
N ALA A 132 13.98 15.84 4.19
CA ALA A 132 15.03 16.25 3.25
C ALA A 132 15.87 15.09 2.67
N LEU A 133 15.74 13.87 3.21
CA LEU A 133 16.30 12.64 2.64
C LEU A 133 15.25 11.86 1.83
N LEU A 134 14.03 11.68 2.34
CA LEU A 134 12.92 11.04 1.64
C LEU A 134 12.57 11.76 0.32
N GLU A 135 12.66 13.09 0.28
CA GLU A 135 12.46 13.86 -0.96
C GLU A 135 13.49 13.54 -2.07
N LYS A 136 14.68 13.06 -1.72
CA LYS A 136 15.69 12.62 -2.70
C LYS A 136 15.43 11.22 -3.24
N MET A 137 14.49 10.48 -2.66
CA MET A 137 14.18 9.08 -3.02
C MET A 137 13.14 9.04 -4.15
N VAL A 138 13.60 9.42 -5.34
CA VAL A 138 12.80 9.42 -6.57
C VAL A 138 13.27 8.28 -7.46
N SER A 139 12.33 7.40 -7.82
CA SER A 139 12.57 6.33 -8.80
C SER A 139 12.26 6.81 -10.22
N LYS A 140 13.07 6.36 -11.18
CA LYS A 140 12.95 6.59 -12.63
C LYS A 140 13.04 5.25 -13.39
N VAL A 141 12.68 4.15 -12.71
CA VAL A 141 12.76 2.79 -13.26
C VAL A 141 11.61 2.59 -14.24
N GLU A 142 11.90 2.00 -15.39
CA GLU A 142 10.88 1.56 -16.33
C GLU A 142 10.27 0.26 -15.80
N ASN A 143 9.08 0.35 -15.20
CA ASN A 143 8.39 -0.77 -14.58
C ASN A 143 7.73 -1.71 -15.62
N ASN A 144 7.73 -1.38 -16.91
CA ASN A 144 6.99 -2.09 -17.96
C ASN A 144 7.87 -2.89 -18.94
N LEU A 145 9.20 -2.85 -18.79
CA LEU A 145 10.11 -3.63 -19.63
C LEU A 145 10.05 -5.14 -19.31
N SER A 146 10.16 -5.96 -20.36
CA SER A 146 10.42 -7.40 -20.24
C SER A 146 11.70 -7.64 -19.44
N GLY A 147 11.63 -8.56 -18.47
CA GLY A 147 12.75 -8.86 -17.57
C GLY A 147 12.77 -8.03 -16.27
N ILE A 148 11.87 -7.06 -16.09
CA ILE A 148 11.61 -6.44 -14.79
C ILE A 148 10.58 -7.31 -14.06
N ASP A 149 11.02 -8.04 -13.04
CA ASP A 149 10.30 -9.10 -12.32
C ASP A 149 9.76 -8.68 -10.94
N CYS A 150 10.04 -7.45 -10.50
CA CYS A 150 9.63 -6.91 -9.21
C CYS A 150 9.21 -5.43 -9.34
N LEU A 151 8.60 -4.88 -8.29
CA LEU A 151 8.19 -3.47 -8.21
C LEU A 151 8.77 -2.79 -6.95
N PRO A 152 9.12 -1.49 -7.00
CA PRO A 152 9.51 -0.74 -5.81
C PRO A 152 8.33 -0.60 -4.84
N MET A 153 8.59 -0.79 -3.55
CA MET A 153 7.59 -0.61 -2.48
C MET A 153 8.22 0.13 -1.29
N HIS A 154 7.40 0.83 -0.51
CA HIS A 154 7.81 1.55 0.70
C HIS A 154 6.79 1.37 1.84
N GLY A 155 7.29 1.25 3.06
CA GLY A 155 6.51 1.33 4.28
C GLY A 155 7.30 1.88 5.47
N PHE A 156 6.62 2.16 6.57
CA PHE A 156 7.25 2.66 7.79
C PHE A 156 6.59 2.08 9.06
N LEU A 157 7.34 2.11 10.17
CA LEU A 157 6.82 2.05 11.55
C LEU A 157 7.36 3.24 12.35
N SER A 158 6.50 3.92 13.11
CA SER A 158 6.84 5.06 13.97
C SER A 158 6.85 4.66 15.46
N GLY A 159 7.67 5.34 16.27
CA GLY A 159 7.69 5.13 17.72
C GLY A 159 8.37 3.83 18.18
N VAL A 160 9.14 3.18 17.32
CA VAL A 160 9.77 1.87 17.57
C VAL A 160 10.84 1.98 18.66
N THR A 161 10.88 0.99 19.55
CA THR A 161 11.92 0.85 20.58
C THR A 161 12.75 -0.42 20.36
N VAL A 162 14.08 -0.26 20.34
CA VAL A 162 15.05 -1.34 20.14
C VAL A 162 15.98 -1.40 21.35
N SER A 163 15.81 -2.42 22.19
CA SER A 163 16.55 -2.64 23.45
C SER A 163 17.59 -3.76 23.31
N LYS A 164 18.12 -4.32 24.41
CA LYS A 164 18.90 -5.58 24.39
C LYS A 164 18.04 -6.83 24.27
N GLU A 165 16.75 -6.74 24.61
CA GLU A 165 15.78 -7.84 24.55
C GLU A 165 15.09 -7.94 23.18
N SER A 166 15.25 -6.92 22.31
CA SER A 166 14.77 -6.91 20.92
C SER A 166 15.51 -7.87 19.98
N VAL A 167 16.62 -8.48 20.42
CA VAL A 167 17.40 -9.42 19.59
C VAL A 167 16.55 -10.64 19.24
N GLY A 168 16.39 -10.91 17.95
CA GLY A 168 15.57 -12.01 17.45
C GLY A 168 14.05 -11.83 17.64
N GLN A 169 13.59 -10.62 18.00
CA GLN A 169 12.19 -10.23 17.84
C GLN A 169 11.87 -9.96 16.36
N THR A 170 10.58 -9.85 16.04
CA THR A 170 10.09 -9.58 14.68
C THR A 170 9.18 -8.36 14.67
N LEU A 171 9.47 -7.39 13.80
CA LEU A 171 8.53 -6.30 13.49
C LEU A 171 7.82 -6.60 12.17
N SER A 172 6.51 -6.35 12.13
CA SER A 172 5.65 -6.52 10.95
C SER A 172 5.49 -5.18 10.25
N VAL A 173 6.07 -5.00 9.06
CA VAL A 173 6.01 -3.72 8.31
C VAL A 173 5.15 -3.88 7.05
N PRO A 174 3.96 -3.26 6.98
CA PRO A 174 3.20 -3.16 5.72
C PRO A 174 3.95 -2.25 4.74
N VAL A 175 4.06 -2.63 3.47
CA VAL A 175 4.71 -1.82 2.42
C VAL A 175 3.77 -1.63 1.23
N LEU A 176 3.55 -0.39 0.81
CA LEU A 176 2.77 -0.09 -0.40
C LEU A 176 3.68 -0.02 -1.62
N ARG A 177 3.20 -0.49 -2.77
CA ARG A 177 3.87 -0.26 -4.06
C ARG A 177 4.00 1.24 -4.33
N SER A 178 5.15 1.67 -4.83
CA SER A 178 5.41 3.07 -5.23
C SER A 178 4.85 3.40 -6.63
N VAL A 179 4.01 2.52 -7.18
CA VAL A 179 3.37 2.60 -8.50
C VAL A 179 1.90 2.19 -8.43
N ALA A 180 1.09 2.73 -9.32
CA ALA A 180 -0.25 2.25 -9.65
C ALA A 180 -0.17 1.12 -10.69
N ALA A 181 -1.22 0.31 -10.78
CA ALA A 181 -1.47 -0.58 -11.92
C ALA A 181 -2.73 -0.12 -12.67
N VAL A 182 -2.68 -0.10 -14.01
CA VAL A 182 -3.84 0.17 -14.88
C VAL A 182 -4.01 -0.96 -15.90
N GLN A 183 -5.26 -1.38 -16.13
CA GLN A 183 -5.59 -2.48 -17.04
C GLN A 183 -6.99 -2.32 -17.62
N ALA A 184 -7.23 -2.79 -18.85
CA ALA A 184 -8.54 -2.73 -19.51
C ALA A 184 -9.09 -4.13 -19.83
N LYS A 185 -10.42 -4.29 -19.77
CA LYS A 185 -11.14 -5.50 -20.21
C LYS A 185 -12.51 -5.15 -20.79
N VAL A 186 -13.15 -6.10 -21.44
CA VAL A 186 -14.59 -6.01 -21.78
C VAL A 186 -15.47 -6.36 -20.57
N ASP A 187 -16.76 -6.04 -20.63
CA ASP A 187 -17.73 -6.45 -19.61
C ASP A 187 -18.02 -7.95 -19.61
N ASP A 188 -17.60 -8.66 -18.56
CA ASP A 188 -17.80 -10.11 -18.34
C ASP A 188 -19.27 -10.56 -18.52
N ALA A 189 -20.25 -9.69 -18.22
CA ALA A 189 -21.66 -10.03 -18.31
C ALA A 189 -22.18 -10.17 -19.76
N HIS A 190 -21.43 -9.64 -20.73
CA HIS A 190 -21.80 -9.61 -22.15
C HIS A 190 -20.68 -10.18 -23.04
N THR A 191 -19.99 -11.25 -22.62
CA THR A 191 -18.93 -11.90 -23.43
C THR A 191 -19.37 -13.20 -24.10
N GLY A 192 -18.97 -13.40 -25.36
CA GLY A 192 -19.06 -14.68 -26.06
C GLY A 192 -17.75 -15.49 -26.01
N ASN A 193 -16.64 -14.84 -26.33
CA ASN A 193 -15.28 -15.35 -26.16
C ASN A 193 -14.45 -14.40 -25.28
N PRO A 194 -13.32 -14.84 -24.70
CA PRO A 194 -12.48 -13.99 -23.86
C PRO A 194 -11.97 -12.76 -24.63
N GLY A 195 -12.32 -11.56 -24.18
CA GLY A 195 -11.94 -10.29 -24.82
C GLY A 195 -12.91 -9.77 -25.89
N GLU A 196 -14.05 -10.42 -26.10
CA GLU A 196 -15.08 -10.02 -27.06
C GLU A 196 -16.35 -9.54 -26.35
N LEU A 197 -16.77 -8.31 -26.62
CA LEU A 197 -18.00 -7.70 -26.12
C LEU A 197 -19.15 -7.92 -27.11
N LEU A 198 -20.30 -8.36 -26.60
CA LEU A 198 -21.53 -8.58 -27.34
C LEU A 198 -22.53 -7.42 -27.18
N ASP A 199 -23.43 -7.25 -28.14
CA ASP A 199 -24.67 -6.50 -27.96
C ASP A 199 -25.80 -7.34 -27.33
N SER A 200 -26.98 -6.74 -27.16
CA SER A 200 -28.17 -7.39 -26.60
C SER A 200 -28.72 -8.54 -27.43
N ASP A 201 -28.37 -8.61 -28.72
CA ASP A 201 -28.79 -9.68 -29.64
C ASP A 201 -27.73 -10.79 -29.74
N GLY A 202 -26.60 -10.64 -29.02
CA GLY A 202 -25.51 -11.61 -28.95
C GLY A 202 -24.48 -11.49 -30.08
N LYS A 203 -24.49 -10.41 -30.87
CA LYS A 203 -23.45 -10.17 -31.88
C LYS A 203 -22.22 -9.54 -31.23
N VAL A 204 -21.01 -9.98 -31.60
CA VAL A 204 -19.77 -9.29 -31.22
C VAL A 204 -19.75 -7.88 -31.83
N ILE A 205 -19.66 -6.87 -30.97
CA ILE A 205 -19.54 -5.44 -31.33
C ILE A 205 -18.15 -4.88 -31.09
N PHE A 206 -17.34 -5.49 -30.21
CA PHE A 206 -15.96 -5.05 -30.00
C PHE A 206 -15.05 -6.21 -29.57
N LYS A 207 -13.80 -6.18 -30.03
CA LYS A 207 -12.74 -7.14 -29.68
C LYS A 207 -11.54 -6.35 -29.16
N LEU A 208 -11.22 -6.44 -27.88
CA LEU A 208 -10.11 -5.69 -27.27
C LEU A 208 -8.77 -6.26 -27.77
N ARG A 209 -7.84 -5.39 -28.22
CA ARG A 209 -6.57 -5.80 -28.85
C ARG A 209 -5.34 -5.10 -28.29
N GLU A 210 -5.49 -3.83 -27.92
CA GLU A 210 -4.37 -2.96 -27.56
C GLU A 210 -4.74 -2.03 -26.41
N PHE A 211 -3.74 -1.64 -25.61
CA PHE A 211 -3.91 -0.72 -24.49
C PHE A 211 -2.65 0.13 -24.31
N TYR A 212 -2.83 1.43 -24.06
CA TYR A 212 -1.78 2.43 -24.06
C TYR A 212 -1.87 3.34 -22.83
N ALA A 213 -0.71 3.80 -22.36
CA ALA A 213 -0.60 4.94 -21.44
C ALA A 213 0.24 6.06 -22.06
N TYR A 214 -0.41 7.21 -22.24
CA TYR A 214 0.11 8.46 -22.78
C TYR A 214 0.40 9.45 -21.66
N PHE A 215 1.48 10.21 -21.81
CA PHE A 215 1.95 11.16 -20.80
C PHE A 215 2.04 10.58 -19.37
N PRO A 216 2.48 9.31 -19.15
CA PRO A 216 2.73 8.83 -17.80
C PRO A 216 3.89 9.61 -17.18
N ALA A 217 3.85 9.76 -15.86
CA ALA A 217 4.91 10.35 -15.06
C ALA A 217 6.26 9.64 -15.32
N ASP A 218 7.30 10.44 -15.58
CA ASP A 218 8.67 9.95 -15.85
C ASP A 218 9.37 9.44 -14.58
N SER A 219 8.78 9.71 -13.41
CA SER A 219 9.32 9.38 -12.10
C SER A 219 8.28 9.50 -10.99
N GLY A 220 8.52 8.82 -9.87
CA GLY A 220 7.69 8.89 -8.67
C GLY A 220 8.54 8.88 -7.39
N ARG A 221 8.02 9.47 -6.30
CA ARG A 221 8.65 9.31 -4.97
C ARG A 221 8.51 7.86 -4.51
N LEU A 222 9.58 7.25 -4.01
CA LEU A 222 9.52 5.92 -3.41
C LEU A 222 8.65 5.92 -2.16
N ALA A 223 8.93 6.84 -1.23
CA ALA A 223 8.11 7.08 -0.05
C ALA A 223 7.10 8.21 -0.28
N PRO A 224 5.82 8.05 0.11
CA PRO A 224 4.86 9.14 0.20
C PRO A 224 5.30 10.23 1.18
N LEU A 225 4.73 11.43 1.02
CA LEU A 225 4.68 12.45 2.06
C LEU A 225 3.72 12.01 3.17
N LYS A 226 4.01 12.34 4.44
CA LYS A 226 3.29 11.80 5.61
C LYS A 226 1.80 12.19 5.62
N GLU A 227 1.49 13.37 5.10
CA GLU A 227 0.16 13.95 4.95
C GLU A 227 -0.66 13.39 3.76
N ALA A 228 -0.13 12.44 2.99
CA ALA A 228 -0.84 11.77 1.90
C ALA A 228 -1.39 10.39 2.27
N TYR A 229 -0.94 9.84 3.41
CA TYR A 229 -1.58 8.68 4.02
C TYR A 229 -2.96 9.04 4.57
N GLU A 230 -3.86 8.04 4.67
CA GLU A 230 -5.17 8.22 5.29
C GLU A 230 -5.06 8.74 6.74
N VAL A 231 -5.99 9.60 7.14
CA VAL A 231 -6.02 10.19 8.48
C VAL A 231 -6.74 9.24 9.43
N VAL A 232 -6.04 8.87 10.51
CA VAL A 232 -6.54 8.00 11.57
C VAL A 232 -6.58 8.74 12.90
N THR A 233 -7.21 8.16 13.92
CA THR A 233 -7.26 8.73 15.26
C THR A 233 -5.84 8.90 15.83
N ALA A 234 -5.50 10.13 16.25
CA ALA A 234 -4.20 10.42 16.84
C ALA A 234 -3.93 9.55 18.09
N GLY A 235 -2.71 9.03 18.21
CA GLY A 235 -2.29 8.12 19.27
C GLY A 235 -2.60 6.64 19.02
N SER A 236 -3.38 6.30 17.99
CA SER A 236 -3.69 4.90 17.62
C SER A 236 -2.46 4.15 17.10
N GLU A 237 -2.48 2.82 17.19
CA GLU A 237 -1.42 1.98 16.60
C GLU A 237 -1.41 2.07 15.06
N ASP A 238 -2.55 2.39 14.44
CA ASP A 238 -2.67 2.60 12.99
C ASP A 238 -1.94 3.89 12.54
N GLU A 239 -1.80 4.89 13.43
CA GLU A 239 -0.98 6.08 13.15
C GLU A 239 0.51 5.72 13.01
N ARG A 240 0.94 4.67 13.72
CA ARG A 240 2.34 4.24 13.85
C ARG A 240 2.83 3.30 12.76
N LYS A 241 2.03 3.02 11.74
CA LYS A 241 2.39 2.10 10.65
C LYS A 241 1.97 2.64 9.29
N THR A 242 2.48 2.04 8.22
CA THR A 242 2.03 2.31 6.85
C THR A 242 0.51 2.13 6.72
N ARG A 243 -0.10 3.08 6.03
CA ARG A 243 -1.54 3.20 5.77
C ARG A 243 -1.80 3.31 4.28
N ASN A 244 -3.06 3.31 3.84
CA ASN A 244 -3.42 3.62 2.45
C ASN A 244 -3.04 5.08 2.11
N VAL A 245 -2.80 5.35 0.82
CA VAL A 245 -2.54 6.70 0.30
C VAL A 245 -3.81 7.22 -0.37
N VAL A 246 -4.18 8.48 -0.08
CA VAL A 246 -5.46 9.07 -0.49
C VAL A 246 -5.30 10.31 -1.39
N LYS A 247 -4.07 10.69 -1.72
CA LYS A 247 -3.71 11.77 -2.66
C LYS A 247 -2.28 11.56 -3.19
N THR A 248 -1.94 12.15 -4.32
CA THR A 248 -0.63 11.98 -4.96
C THR A 248 0.52 12.66 -4.20
N THR A 249 1.74 12.13 -4.39
CA THR A 249 2.98 12.63 -3.77
C THR A 249 4.08 12.83 -4.81
N LEU A 250 3.86 13.83 -5.66
CA LEU A 250 4.67 14.05 -6.86
C LEU A 250 6.12 14.50 -6.52
N PRO A 251 7.13 14.08 -7.31
CA PRO A 251 8.49 14.62 -7.20
C PRO A 251 8.54 16.13 -7.50
N ALA A 252 9.36 16.88 -6.76
CA ALA A 252 9.55 18.33 -6.98
C ALA A 252 10.14 18.72 -8.37
N LYS A 253 10.57 17.71 -9.16
CA LYS A 253 10.99 17.83 -10.56
C LYS A 253 10.37 16.72 -11.42
N LEU A 254 9.07 16.48 -11.23
CA LEU A 254 8.27 15.62 -12.10
C LEU A 254 8.33 16.13 -13.55
N GLY A 255 8.46 15.19 -14.49
CA GLY A 255 8.01 15.37 -15.86
C GLY A 255 7.13 14.19 -16.28
N VAL A 256 6.57 14.26 -17.48
CA VAL A 256 5.89 13.13 -18.15
C VAL A 256 6.60 12.76 -19.44
N ARG A 257 6.32 11.56 -19.96
CA ARG A 257 6.83 11.15 -21.27
C ARG A 257 6.18 11.93 -22.41
N PRO A 258 6.90 12.26 -23.49
CA PRO A 258 6.31 12.82 -24.69
C PRO A 258 5.41 11.78 -25.40
N ILE A 259 4.50 12.24 -26.27
CA ILE A 259 3.55 11.40 -27.03
C ILE A 259 4.21 10.26 -27.84
N GLY A 260 5.48 10.44 -28.26
CA GLY A 260 6.28 9.43 -28.96
C GLY A 260 6.87 8.32 -28.07
N ASP A 261 6.90 8.52 -26.74
CA ASP A 261 7.40 7.56 -25.72
C ASP A 261 6.23 7.10 -24.83
N LYS A 262 5.13 6.73 -25.48
CA LYS A 262 3.95 6.11 -24.88
C LYS A 262 4.24 4.66 -24.49
N LEU A 263 3.71 4.23 -23.34
CA LEU A 263 3.69 2.83 -22.95
C LEU A 263 2.55 2.12 -23.68
N PHE A 264 2.75 0.87 -24.11
CA PHE A 264 1.71 0.11 -24.81
C PHE A 264 1.82 -1.41 -24.65
N LEU A 265 0.69 -2.07 -24.81
CA LEU A 265 0.53 -3.51 -25.00
C LEU A 265 -0.32 -3.72 -26.27
N LYS A 266 0.06 -4.70 -27.09
CA LYS A 266 -0.59 -5.04 -28.38
C LYS A 266 -0.73 -6.56 -28.51
N SER A 267 -1.75 -7.00 -29.22
CA SER A 267 -2.04 -8.43 -29.43
C SER A 267 -2.61 -8.71 -30.82
N GLU A 268 -2.23 -9.86 -31.38
CA GLU A 268 -2.79 -10.39 -32.63
C GLU A 268 -4.10 -11.18 -32.44
N SER A 269 -4.54 -11.36 -31.20
CA SER A 269 -5.84 -11.95 -30.82
C SER A 269 -6.58 -11.07 -29.81
N SER A 270 -7.89 -11.30 -29.67
CA SER A 270 -8.71 -10.68 -28.61
C SER A 270 -8.09 -10.92 -27.22
N LEU A 271 -8.08 -9.89 -26.37
CA LEU A 271 -7.49 -9.92 -25.03
C LEU A 271 -8.59 -9.94 -23.94
N PRO A 272 -8.67 -10.98 -23.08
CA PRO A 272 -9.55 -10.94 -21.91
C PRO A 272 -9.18 -9.84 -20.92
N LEU A 273 -7.89 -9.50 -20.86
CA LEU A 273 -7.34 -8.42 -20.06
C LEU A 273 -6.13 -7.83 -20.81
N ALA A 274 -6.14 -6.53 -21.02
CA ALA A 274 -5.03 -5.77 -21.60
C ALA A 274 -4.36 -4.97 -20.49
N GLY A 275 -3.23 -5.48 -19.97
CA GLY A 275 -2.55 -4.95 -18.79
C GLY A 275 -1.97 -6.06 -17.92
N PRO A 276 -1.49 -5.74 -16.71
CA PRO A 276 -1.35 -4.37 -16.18
C PRO A 276 -0.18 -3.61 -16.81
N LEU A 277 -0.37 -2.29 -16.99
CA LEU A 277 0.73 -1.33 -17.10
C LEU A 277 0.98 -0.70 -15.71
N TYR A 278 2.24 -0.58 -15.32
CA TYR A 278 2.67 -0.04 -14.02
C TYR A 278 3.17 1.40 -14.17
N LEU A 279 2.49 2.32 -13.49
CA LEU A 279 2.66 3.77 -13.67
C LEU A 279 3.03 4.45 -12.34
N TYR A 280 3.86 5.49 -12.39
CA TYR A 280 4.03 6.38 -11.23
C TYR A 280 2.81 7.28 -11.05
N GLU A 281 2.65 7.80 -9.83
CA GLU A 281 1.57 8.74 -9.48
C GLU A 281 1.52 9.96 -10.42
N ASN A 282 0.31 10.37 -10.77
CA ASN A 282 0.07 11.60 -11.53
C ASN A 282 -1.28 12.22 -11.17
N THR A 283 -1.38 13.54 -11.28
CA THR A 283 -2.62 14.30 -11.07
C THR A 283 -3.18 14.78 -12.41
N TYR A 284 -4.35 15.42 -12.39
CA TYR A 284 -4.93 16.07 -13.57
C TYR A 284 -4.64 17.58 -13.56
N TYR A 285 -4.23 18.13 -14.71
CA TYR A 285 -3.84 19.53 -14.84
C TYR A 285 -4.86 20.40 -15.61
N SER A 286 -5.98 19.82 -16.06
CA SER A 286 -7.19 20.55 -16.44
C SER A 286 -8.44 19.73 -16.10
N ASP A 287 -9.58 20.40 -15.88
CA ASP A 287 -10.87 19.80 -15.47
C ASP A 287 -11.37 18.67 -16.39
N ASN A 288 -10.85 18.63 -17.62
CA ASN A 288 -11.21 17.71 -18.69
C ASN A 288 -10.02 16.83 -19.16
N GLY A 289 -8.81 17.04 -18.62
CA GLY A 289 -7.60 16.32 -18.99
C GLY A 289 -7.27 16.45 -20.48
N PHE A 290 -7.24 17.65 -21.06
CA PHE A 290 -6.81 17.94 -22.45
C PHE A 290 -5.48 18.72 -22.54
N ASP A 291 -4.86 18.99 -21.39
CA ASP A 291 -3.56 19.59 -21.23
C ASP A 291 -2.39 18.80 -21.86
N GLN A 292 -1.40 19.49 -22.41
CA GLN A 292 -0.23 18.86 -23.03
C GLN A 292 1.07 19.43 -22.46
N PRO A 293 2.18 18.66 -22.47
CA PRO A 293 3.49 19.20 -22.15
C PRO A 293 3.80 20.41 -23.03
N GLY A 294 4.33 21.47 -22.43
CA GLY A 294 4.51 22.78 -23.04
C GLY A 294 3.35 23.77 -22.85
N TYR A 295 2.17 23.32 -22.41
CA TYR A 295 0.97 24.16 -22.29
C TYR A 295 0.50 24.44 -20.85
N ILE A 296 1.02 23.72 -19.84
CA ILE A 296 0.71 23.97 -18.43
C ILE A 296 1.51 25.17 -17.89
N ALA A 297 0.78 26.15 -17.35
CA ALA A 297 1.36 27.36 -16.79
C ALA A 297 2.19 27.05 -15.53
N GLY A 298 3.47 27.45 -15.54
CA GLY A 298 4.39 27.26 -14.41
C GLY A 298 5.17 25.94 -14.41
N ASN A 299 4.78 24.94 -15.21
CA ASN A 299 5.57 23.73 -15.44
C ASN A 299 5.30 23.17 -16.85
N ASP A 300 6.27 23.33 -17.75
CA ASP A 300 6.20 22.90 -19.15
C ASP A 300 6.32 21.38 -19.33
N LYS A 301 6.57 20.61 -18.27
CA LYS A 301 6.97 19.19 -18.36
C LYS A 301 5.93 18.21 -17.85
N VAL A 302 4.80 18.68 -17.37
CA VAL A 302 3.71 17.85 -16.84
C VAL A 302 2.52 17.83 -17.80
N ALA A 303 1.78 16.73 -17.74
CA ALA A 303 0.42 16.63 -18.25
C ALA A 303 -0.33 15.50 -17.53
N THR A 304 -1.65 15.49 -17.63
CA THR A 304 -2.52 14.42 -17.14
C THR A 304 -2.20 13.11 -17.88
N THR A 305 -2.00 12.02 -17.14
CA THR A 305 -1.87 10.68 -17.74
C THR A 305 -3.15 10.34 -18.49
N ARG A 306 -3.05 9.92 -19.75
CA ARG A 306 -4.21 9.48 -20.57
C ARG A 306 -4.07 8.02 -20.93
N LEU A 307 -5.21 7.35 -21.07
CA LEU A 307 -5.25 5.95 -21.49
C LEU A 307 -6.02 5.83 -22.81
N VAL A 308 -5.60 4.88 -23.65
CA VAL A 308 -6.27 4.58 -24.92
C VAL A 308 -6.41 3.06 -25.04
N VAL A 309 -7.59 2.59 -25.43
CA VAL A 309 -7.82 1.20 -25.85
C VAL A 309 -7.94 1.14 -27.37
N GLY A 310 -7.35 0.11 -27.97
CA GLY A 310 -7.51 -0.24 -29.37
C GLY A 310 -8.20 -1.59 -29.51
N GLY A 311 -9.10 -1.71 -30.48
CA GLY A 311 -9.73 -2.98 -30.81
C GLY A 311 -10.39 -3.00 -32.18
N ILE A 312 -10.92 -4.15 -32.56
CA ILE A 312 -11.75 -4.28 -33.76
C ILE A 312 -13.19 -3.96 -33.38
N TYR A 313 -13.81 -2.99 -34.07
CA TYR A 313 -15.24 -2.74 -33.97
C TYR A 313 -16.00 -3.69 -34.91
N GLY A 314 -16.93 -4.47 -34.36
CA GLY A 314 -17.71 -5.48 -35.06
C GLY A 314 -16.86 -6.44 -35.93
N ASP A 315 -16.94 -6.21 -37.25
CA ASP A 315 -16.31 -7.01 -38.32
C ASP A 315 -15.32 -6.17 -39.16
N ASP A 316 -14.89 -5.00 -38.68
CA ASP A 316 -13.94 -4.12 -39.36
C ASP A 316 -12.56 -4.79 -39.53
N ALA A 317 -11.80 -4.37 -40.55
CA ALA A 317 -10.51 -4.96 -40.88
C ALA A 317 -9.35 -4.45 -39.99
N ASP A 318 -9.44 -3.20 -39.54
CA ASP A 318 -8.36 -2.46 -38.88
C ASP A 318 -8.71 -2.14 -37.41
N VAL A 319 -7.67 -1.90 -36.59
CA VAL A 319 -7.83 -1.52 -35.19
C VAL A 319 -8.23 -0.04 -35.10
N THR A 320 -9.29 0.24 -34.36
CA THR A 320 -9.77 1.60 -34.08
C THR A 320 -9.65 1.92 -32.58
N TYR A 321 -9.48 3.21 -32.26
CA TYR A 321 -8.91 3.65 -30.98
C TYR A 321 -9.81 4.60 -30.21
N TYR A 322 -9.88 4.41 -28.89
CA TYR A 322 -10.76 5.16 -27.99
C TYR A 322 -9.98 5.64 -26.78
N ARG A 323 -10.02 6.95 -26.51
CA ARG A 323 -9.55 7.53 -25.25
C ARG A 323 -10.46 7.12 -24.11
N ILE A 324 -9.85 6.74 -22.99
CA ILE A 324 -10.52 6.48 -21.73
C ILE A 324 -9.81 7.29 -20.63
N ASP A 325 -10.57 7.91 -19.75
CA ASP A 325 -10.05 8.78 -18.69
C ASP A 325 -10.18 8.11 -17.33
N LEU A 326 -9.26 8.41 -16.41
CA LEU A 326 -9.36 7.98 -15.02
C LEU A 326 -10.35 8.88 -14.28
N THR A 327 -11.61 8.43 -14.22
CA THR A 327 -12.70 9.13 -13.52
C THR A 327 -13.04 8.46 -12.20
N ASP A 328 -13.77 9.20 -11.37
CA ASP A 328 -14.45 8.68 -10.19
C ASP A 328 -15.40 7.52 -10.60
N PRO A 329 -15.39 6.37 -9.91
CA PRO A 329 -16.29 5.25 -10.19
C PRO A 329 -17.78 5.60 -10.08
N ASP A 330 -18.14 6.58 -9.25
CA ASP A 330 -19.52 7.03 -9.02
C ASP A 330 -19.88 8.32 -9.81
N ASP A 331 -18.90 9.07 -10.31
CA ASP A 331 -19.10 10.20 -11.25
C ASP A 331 -18.15 10.13 -12.47
N PRO A 332 -18.60 9.57 -13.62
CA PRO A 332 -17.80 9.44 -14.83
C PRO A 332 -17.53 10.76 -15.58
N LYS A 333 -17.78 11.93 -14.96
CA LYS A 333 -17.34 13.25 -15.45
C LYS A 333 -16.22 13.87 -14.61
N LYS A 334 -15.98 13.33 -13.41
CA LYS A 334 -15.01 13.84 -12.45
C LYS A 334 -13.71 13.07 -12.62
N LEU A 335 -12.65 13.73 -13.06
CA LEU A 335 -11.30 13.16 -13.03
C LEU A 335 -10.84 12.92 -11.58
N VAL A 336 -10.07 11.85 -11.37
CA VAL A 336 -9.41 11.56 -10.09
C VAL A 336 -7.92 11.36 -10.30
N GLU A 337 -7.14 11.46 -9.22
CA GLU A 337 -5.69 11.27 -9.31
C GLU A 337 -5.32 9.79 -9.46
N LEU A 338 -4.19 9.52 -10.12
CA LEU A 338 -3.61 8.19 -10.25
C LEU A 338 -2.75 7.88 -9.02
N LEU A 339 -3.29 7.10 -8.08
CA LEU A 339 -2.68 6.83 -6.77
C LEU A 339 -1.84 5.54 -6.76
N ARG A 340 -0.73 5.55 -6.00
CA ARG A 340 0.13 4.37 -5.84
C ARG A 340 -0.58 3.24 -5.10
N ASN A 341 -0.25 1.99 -5.41
CA ASN A 341 -0.83 0.79 -4.80
C ASN A 341 -2.35 0.61 -5.05
N HIS A 342 -2.93 1.34 -6.00
CA HIS A 342 -4.25 1.08 -6.57
C HIS A 342 -4.12 0.26 -7.86
N LYS A 343 -5.14 -0.53 -8.18
CA LYS A 343 -5.28 -1.27 -9.44
C LYS A 343 -6.57 -0.89 -10.16
N TYR A 344 -6.46 0.08 -11.06
CA TYR A 344 -7.58 0.58 -11.85
C TYR A 344 -7.89 -0.35 -13.02
N THR A 345 -9.07 -0.98 -12.98
CA THR A 345 -9.59 -1.83 -14.05
C THR A 345 -10.67 -1.09 -14.83
N PHE A 346 -10.38 -0.83 -16.11
CA PHE A 346 -11.27 -0.16 -17.03
C PHE A 346 -12.13 -1.20 -17.76
N GLN A 347 -13.38 -1.35 -17.33
CA GLN A 347 -14.35 -2.29 -17.89
C GLN A 347 -15.13 -1.60 -19.03
N ILE A 348 -14.86 -2.00 -20.26
CA ILE A 348 -15.52 -1.50 -21.47
C ILE A 348 -16.93 -2.10 -21.51
N MET A 349 -17.92 -1.27 -21.19
CA MET A 349 -19.33 -1.66 -21.05
C MET A 349 -20.08 -1.62 -22.39
N ASN A 350 -19.71 -0.71 -23.30
CA ASN A 350 -20.33 -0.59 -24.62
C ASN A 350 -19.40 0.12 -25.61
N VAL A 351 -19.53 -0.19 -26.90
CA VAL A 351 -18.91 0.53 -28.02
C VAL A 351 -19.98 0.76 -29.09
N SER A 352 -20.27 2.02 -29.41
CA SER A 352 -21.41 2.43 -30.26
C SER A 352 -21.03 2.82 -31.70
N GLY A 353 -19.76 2.63 -32.09
CA GLY A 353 -19.23 2.98 -33.40
C GLY A 353 -17.70 2.95 -33.42
N PRO A 354 -17.06 3.10 -34.59
CA PRO A 354 -15.61 3.28 -34.68
C PRO A 354 -15.12 4.50 -33.88
N GLY A 355 -13.89 4.42 -33.39
CA GLY A 355 -13.18 5.52 -32.73
C GLY A 355 -12.32 6.31 -33.72
N TYR A 356 -11.07 6.59 -33.33
CA TYR A 356 -10.06 7.21 -34.18
C TYR A 356 -9.28 6.17 -34.99
N ASP A 357 -8.68 6.59 -36.11
CA ASP A 357 -7.84 5.74 -36.99
C ASP A 357 -6.45 5.42 -36.39
N ASN A 358 -6.01 6.19 -35.40
CA ASN A 358 -4.72 5.99 -34.73
C ASN A 358 -4.80 6.41 -33.24
N PRO A 359 -3.92 5.87 -32.37
CA PRO A 359 -4.03 6.08 -30.93
C PRO A 359 -3.49 7.45 -30.46
N ASP A 360 -2.67 8.14 -31.27
CA ASP A 360 -2.11 9.45 -30.91
C ASP A 360 -3.17 10.56 -31.07
N ASP A 361 -3.99 10.48 -32.13
CA ASP A 361 -5.19 11.30 -32.29
C ASP A 361 -6.26 10.94 -31.26
N ALA A 362 -6.42 9.66 -30.88
CA ALA A 362 -7.30 9.30 -29.76
C ALA A 362 -6.83 9.96 -28.44
N ALA A 363 -5.54 9.85 -28.12
CA ALA A 363 -4.96 10.40 -26.89
C ALA A 363 -5.00 11.94 -26.82
N THR A 364 -5.09 12.64 -27.95
CA THR A 364 -5.20 14.11 -28.00
C THR A 364 -6.63 14.60 -28.28
N GLY A 365 -7.51 13.72 -28.74
CA GLY A 365 -8.90 13.96 -29.06
C GLY A 365 -9.86 13.83 -27.87
N VAL A 366 -11.15 13.88 -28.19
CA VAL A 366 -12.25 13.77 -27.23
C VAL A 366 -12.66 12.29 -27.06
N PRO A 367 -13.04 11.84 -25.86
CA PRO A 367 -13.72 10.55 -25.70
C PRO A 367 -15.00 10.52 -26.54
N MET A 368 -15.16 9.46 -27.34
CA MET A 368 -16.30 9.26 -28.24
C MET A 368 -16.58 7.76 -28.44
N ASN A 369 -17.83 7.41 -28.75
CA ASN A 369 -18.27 6.07 -29.16
C ASN A 369 -17.95 4.89 -28.22
N ILE A 370 -17.49 5.15 -26.99
CA ILE A 370 -17.20 4.14 -25.96
C ILE A 370 -17.88 4.53 -24.64
N TYR A 371 -18.31 3.52 -23.87
CA TYR A 371 -18.66 3.68 -22.46
C TYR A 371 -17.85 2.71 -21.61
N VAL A 372 -17.20 3.24 -20.58
CA VAL A 372 -16.27 2.53 -19.70
C VAL A 372 -16.67 2.78 -18.25
N LYS A 373 -16.64 1.72 -17.44
CA LYS A 373 -16.70 1.81 -15.99
C LYS A 373 -15.29 1.69 -15.42
N VAL A 374 -14.90 2.62 -14.56
CA VAL A 374 -13.69 2.49 -13.74
C VAL A 374 -14.02 1.63 -12.52
N ILE A 375 -13.23 0.59 -12.28
CA ILE A 375 -13.16 -0.11 -11.00
C ILE A 375 -11.82 0.21 -10.38
N ASP A 376 -11.82 0.98 -9.30
CA ASP A 376 -10.63 1.15 -8.45
C ASP A 376 -10.55 -0.01 -7.44
N TRP A 377 -9.34 -0.46 -7.13
CA TRP A 377 -9.07 -1.46 -6.10
C TRP A 377 -7.80 -1.12 -5.33
N ILE A 378 -7.94 -0.79 -4.05
CA ILE A 378 -6.85 -0.73 -3.08
C ILE A 378 -6.66 -2.09 -2.43
N ASP A 379 -5.44 -2.60 -2.35
CA ASP A 379 -5.14 -3.85 -1.64
C ASP A 379 -5.34 -3.67 -0.12
N VAL A 380 -6.54 -4.00 0.37
CA VAL A 380 -7.00 -3.69 1.74
C VAL A 380 -6.40 -4.57 2.85
N ASN A 381 -5.71 -5.68 2.56
CA ASN A 381 -5.12 -6.57 3.58
C ASN A 381 -3.84 -5.96 4.21
N THR A 382 -4.01 -4.99 5.12
CA THR A 382 -2.89 -4.32 5.83
C THR A 382 -2.39 -5.08 7.06
N GLU A 383 -3.26 -5.83 7.74
CA GLU A 383 -2.99 -6.41 9.05
C GLU A 383 -2.51 -7.85 8.93
N ILE A 384 -1.21 -8.12 9.16
CA ILE A 384 -0.64 -9.47 9.05
C ILE A 384 0.10 -9.93 10.32
N ASP A 385 -0.39 -11.03 10.89
CA ASP A 385 0.14 -11.71 12.07
C ASP A 385 1.08 -12.88 11.69
N PHE A 386 1.95 -13.32 12.61
CA PHE A 386 2.97 -14.35 12.37
C PHE A 386 3.33 -15.16 13.61
N ASP A 387 3.42 -16.49 13.51
CA ASP A 387 3.88 -17.38 14.61
C ASP A 387 5.33 -17.91 14.43
N ARG A 388 6.04 -17.39 13.41
CA ARG A 388 7.33 -17.83 12.84
C ARG A 388 7.25 -18.95 11.78
N GLU A 389 6.14 -19.66 11.65
CA GLU A 389 5.96 -20.73 10.65
C GLU A 389 4.81 -20.47 9.68
N ASN A 390 3.75 -19.82 10.17
CA ASN A 390 2.46 -19.61 9.51
C ASN A 390 2.06 -18.13 9.62
N TRP A 391 1.25 -17.64 8.69
CA TRP A 391 0.73 -16.26 8.71
C TRP A 391 -0.76 -16.16 8.45
N PHE A 392 -1.32 -15.02 8.86
CA PHE A 392 -2.70 -14.65 8.61
C PHE A 392 -2.76 -13.17 8.28
N SER A 393 -3.47 -12.77 7.21
CA SER A 393 -3.74 -11.38 6.85
C SER A 393 -5.23 -11.06 6.92
N SER A 394 -5.57 -9.79 7.14
CA SER A 394 -6.96 -9.33 7.18
C SER A 394 -7.11 -7.85 6.83
N GLY A 395 -8.28 -7.48 6.28
CA GLY A 395 -8.57 -6.10 5.88
C GLY A 395 -8.60 -5.05 7.00
N THR A 396 -8.74 -5.46 8.27
CA THR A 396 -8.59 -4.65 9.48
C THR A 396 -8.70 -5.55 10.71
N LYS A 397 -8.24 -5.10 11.89
CA LYS A 397 -8.54 -5.73 13.19
C LYS A 397 -9.79 -5.15 13.87
N LYS A 398 -10.42 -4.08 13.35
CA LYS A 398 -11.58 -3.43 13.97
C LYS A 398 -12.80 -3.44 13.07
N LEU A 399 -13.87 -4.12 13.48
CA LEU A 399 -15.14 -4.16 12.75
C LEU A 399 -16.20 -3.36 13.51
N VAL A 400 -16.64 -2.26 12.91
CA VAL A 400 -17.74 -1.41 13.43
C VAL A 400 -19.02 -1.70 12.64
N LEU A 401 -20.12 -1.93 13.36
CA LEU A 401 -21.43 -2.29 12.81
C LEU A 401 -22.50 -1.24 13.17
N SER A 402 -23.41 -1.00 12.23
CA SER A 402 -24.54 -0.07 12.39
C SER A 402 -25.59 -0.56 13.40
N GLY A 403 -26.39 0.37 13.91
CA GLY A 403 -27.27 0.16 15.06
C GLY A 403 -28.49 -0.75 14.83
N TYR A 404 -28.75 -1.20 13.61
CA TYR A 404 -29.89 -2.08 13.31
C TYR A 404 -29.55 -3.57 13.48
N ALA A 405 -30.51 -4.35 13.98
CA ALA A 405 -30.44 -5.81 13.90
C ALA A 405 -30.31 -6.26 12.42
N GLY A 406 -29.41 -7.20 12.16
CA GLY A 406 -29.09 -7.67 10.81
C GLY A 406 -28.04 -6.82 10.07
N SER A 407 -27.48 -5.76 10.68
CA SER A 407 -26.36 -5.02 10.07
C SER A 407 -25.13 -5.94 9.90
N LEU A 408 -24.38 -5.72 8.83
CA LEU A 408 -23.30 -6.60 8.37
C LEU A 408 -22.03 -5.80 8.07
N LYS A 409 -20.88 -6.36 8.47
CA LYS A 409 -19.56 -5.92 8.00
C LYS A 409 -18.74 -7.13 7.56
N SER A 410 -18.40 -7.17 6.27
CA SER A 410 -17.44 -8.13 5.72
C SER A 410 -16.07 -7.48 5.56
N ILE A 411 -15.02 -8.24 5.83
CA ILE A 411 -13.63 -7.91 5.50
C ILE A 411 -12.95 -9.10 4.83
N PRO A 412 -11.99 -8.87 3.93
CA PRO A 412 -11.14 -9.93 3.41
C PRO A 412 -10.21 -10.48 4.50
N ILE A 413 -9.86 -11.76 4.36
CA ILE A 413 -8.85 -12.48 5.16
C ILE A 413 -8.09 -13.46 4.27
N GLU A 414 -6.90 -13.88 4.68
CA GLU A 414 -6.08 -14.85 3.95
C GLU A 414 -5.05 -15.52 4.89
N SER A 415 -4.58 -16.73 4.58
CA SER A 415 -3.52 -17.43 5.33
C SER A 415 -2.79 -18.42 4.43
N ASP A 416 -1.54 -18.77 4.76
CA ASP A 416 -0.82 -19.91 4.17
C ASP A 416 -1.35 -21.28 4.65
N VAL A 417 -2.07 -21.31 5.78
CA VAL A 417 -2.72 -22.52 6.27
C VAL A 417 -4.13 -22.60 5.68
N ALA A 418 -4.31 -23.55 4.76
CA ALA A 418 -5.60 -23.84 4.15
C ALA A 418 -6.74 -23.94 5.19
N PHE A 419 -7.87 -23.31 4.86
CA PHE A 419 -9.06 -23.29 5.70
C PHE A 419 -9.57 -24.72 5.94
N GLY A 420 -9.72 -25.10 7.21
CA GLY A 420 -9.95 -26.49 7.60
C GLY A 420 -9.43 -26.81 9.02
N PRO A 421 -8.95 -28.03 9.29
CA PRO A 421 -8.84 -28.61 10.65
C PRO A 421 -7.82 -27.93 11.59
N PHE A 422 -7.04 -26.97 11.09
CA PHE A 422 -6.11 -26.16 11.88
C PHE A 422 -6.69 -24.83 12.36
N TRP A 423 -7.92 -24.49 11.96
CA TRP A 423 -8.61 -23.24 12.31
C TRP A 423 -9.60 -23.45 13.48
N GLU A 424 -9.61 -22.51 14.41
CA GLU A 424 -10.49 -22.48 15.58
C GLU A 424 -10.99 -21.04 15.80
N LEU A 425 -12.30 -20.86 15.95
CA LEU A 425 -12.96 -19.55 16.15
C LEU A 425 -13.39 -19.42 17.62
N SER A 426 -13.18 -18.27 18.25
CA SER A 426 -13.63 -18.04 19.64
C SER A 426 -13.87 -16.57 19.95
N PHE A 427 -14.88 -16.28 20.78
CA PHE A 427 -14.97 -15.01 21.51
C PHE A 427 -14.08 -15.04 22.76
N ASP A 428 -13.79 -13.89 23.36
CA ASP A 428 -13.19 -13.85 24.71
C ASP A 428 -14.12 -14.56 25.72
N ALA A 429 -13.57 -15.55 26.42
CA ALA A 429 -14.28 -16.33 27.43
C ALA A 429 -14.75 -15.49 28.65
N SER A 430 -14.19 -14.30 28.83
CA SER A 430 -14.52 -13.30 29.84
C SER A 430 -15.43 -12.16 29.34
N SER A 431 -15.76 -12.11 28.04
CA SER A 431 -16.55 -11.02 27.46
C SER A 431 -17.98 -10.96 28.05
N PRO A 432 -18.46 -9.78 28.49
CA PRO A 432 -19.81 -9.59 29.03
C PRO A 432 -20.91 -9.72 27.97
N VAL A 433 -20.59 -9.57 26.69
CA VAL A 433 -21.53 -9.68 25.56
C VAL A 433 -22.19 -11.07 25.48
N ASN A 434 -21.60 -12.07 26.13
CA ASN A 434 -22.05 -13.45 26.17
C ASN A 434 -23.23 -13.74 27.13
N GLY A 435 -23.87 -12.74 27.74
CA GLY A 435 -25.11 -12.93 28.51
C GLY A 435 -25.00 -13.93 29.68
N ASN A 436 -23.85 -13.94 30.37
CA ASN A 436 -23.44 -14.90 31.42
C ASN A 436 -23.17 -16.36 30.96
N ALA A 437 -23.05 -16.66 29.67
CA ALA A 437 -22.74 -18.01 29.19
C ALA A 437 -21.51 -18.04 28.23
N THR A 438 -20.36 -18.55 28.70
CA THR A 438 -19.14 -18.68 27.89
C THR A 438 -19.39 -19.48 26.61
N VAL A 439 -19.18 -18.85 25.44
CA VAL A 439 -19.31 -19.50 24.13
C VAL A 439 -18.13 -20.44 23.90
N ALA A 440 -18.43 -21.70 23.57
CA ALA A 440 -17.40 -22.70 23.27
C ALA A 440 -16.71 -22.41 21.92
N PRO A 441 -15.37 -22.55 21.82
CA PRO A 441 -14.66 -22.40 20.55
C PRO A 441 -15.14 -23.38 19.48
N VAL A 442 -15.26 -22.89 18.24
CA VAL A 442 -15.69 -23.65 17.07
C VAL A 442 -14.47 -24.03 16.25
N LYS A 443 -14.10 -25.33 16.29
CA LYS A 443 -13.10 -25.89 15.38
C LYS A 443 -13.69 -26.09 13.99
N VAL A 444 -12.98 -25.63 12.98
CA VAL A 444 -13.35 -25.82 11.58
C VAL A 444 -13.07 -27.28 11.19
N SER A 445 -14.00 -27.93 10.49
CA SER A 445 -13.85 -29.31 10.03
C SER A 445 -13.02 -29.39 8.74
N ASP A 446 -12.43 -30.55 8.48
CA ASP A 446 -11.78 -30.81 7.19
C ASP A 446 -12.80 -30.80 6.04
N GLY A 447 -12.39 -30.24 4.89
CA GLY A 447 -13.27 -29.97 3.74
C GLY A 447 -14.39 -28.95 3.96
N ALA A 448 -14.43 -28.21 5.08
CA ALA A 448 -15.44 -27.19 5.32
C ALA A 448 -15.24 -25.96 4.41
N VAL A 449 -16.32 -25.45 3.80
CA VAL A 449 -16.29 -24.23 2.97
C VAL A 449 -16.50 -22.95 3.78
N SER A 450 -17.10 -23.08 4.97
CA SER A 450 -17.28 -22.00 5.95
C SER A 450 -17.38 -22.55 7.36
N ALA A 451 -17.24 -21.67 8.35
CA ALA A 451 -17.49 -21.94 9.76
C ALA A 451 -18.23 -20.75 10.38
N VAL A 452 -19.07 -21.01 11.38
CA VAL A 452 -19.90 -20.00 12.03
C VAL A 452 -19.77 -20.11 13.55
N ILE A 453 -19.63 -18.98 14.22
CA ILE A 453 -19.72 -18.85 15.69
C ILE A 453 -20.63 -17.66 16.01
N SER A 454 -21.39 -17.73 17.11
CA SER A 454 -22.26 -16.62 17.55
C SER A 454 -22.39 -16.58 19.06
N ASN A 455 -22.44 -15.37 19.62
CA ASN A 455 -22.93 -15.12 20.97
C ASN A 455 -24.30 -14.43 20.92
N GLU A 456 -24.72 -13.70 21.96
CA GLU A 456 -26.01 -13.02 21.97
C GLU A 456 -26.12 -11.87 20.96
N ARG A 457 -25.06 -11.03 20.83
CA ARG A 457 -25.08 -9.84 19.97
C ARG A 457 -24.50 -10.06 18.59
N TYR A 458 -23.54 -10.97 18.43
CA TYR A 458 -22.80 -11.17 17.18
C TYR A 458 -22.96 -12.58 16.60
N GLU A 459 -23.06 -12.64 15.28
CA GLU A 459 -22.95 -13.85 14.47
C GLU A 459 -21.79 -13.63 13.48
N ILE A 460 -20.84 -14.56 13.44
CA ILE A 460 -19.59 -14.44 12.70
C ILE A 460 -19.49 -15.63 11.75
N THR A 461 -19.39 -15.35 10.46
CA THR A 461 -19.13 -16.34 9.40
C THR A 461 -17.73 -16.14 8.85
N VAL A 462 -16.96 -17.24 8.78
CA VAL A 462 -15.60 -17.25 8.27
C VAL A 462 -15.51 -18.22 7.10
N THR A 463 -14.86 -17.82 6.02
CA THR A 463 -14.51 -18.66 4.86
C THR A 463 -13.00 -18.61 4.62
N ALA A 464 -12.49 -19.33 3.62
CA ALA A 464 -11.07 -19.25 3.24
C ALA A 464 -10.58 -17.85 2.81
N GLY A 465 -11.50 -16.91 2.50
CA GLY A 465 -11.16 -15.58 1.96
C GLY A 465 -11.97 -14.42 2.52
N THR A 466 -12.83 -14.62 3.54
CA THR A 466 -13.70 -13.56 4.09
C THR A 466 -14.07 -13.82 5.55
N LEU A 467 -14.02 -12.76 6.36
CA LEU A 467 -14.62 -12.68 7.70
C LEU A 467 -15.84 -11.76 7.62
N THR A 468 -17.03 -12.27 7.89
CA THR A 468 -18.29 -11.51 7.94
C THR A 468 -18.84 -11.53 9.35
N VAL A 469 -19.02 -10.35 9.94
CA VAL A 469 -19.65 -10.15 11.25
C VAL A 469 -21.02 -9.51 11.03
N LYS A 470 -22.01 -9.97 11.81
CA LYS A 470 -23.42 -9.57 11.75
C LYS A 470 -23.91 -9.22 13.16
N ALA A 471 -24.61 -8.10 13.29
CA ALA A 471 -25.33 -7.78 14.52
C ALA A 471 -26.65 -8.56 14.57
N LYS A 472 -26.90 -9.29 15.67
CA LYS A 472 -28.13 -10.07 15.91
C LYS A 472 -29.25 -9.25 16.54
N LYS A 473 -28.88 -8.21 17.31
CA LYS A 473 -29.76 -7.33 18.08
C LYS A 473 -29.58 -5.89 17.59
N SER A 474 -30.57 -5.02 17.81
CA SER A 474 -30.41 -3.59 17.56
C SER A 474 -29.56 -2.97 18.68
N TYR A 475 -29.09 -1.74 18.48
CA TYR A 475 -28.33 -1.00 19.49
C TYR A 475 -29.18 -0.76 20.75
N GLY A 476 -30.41 -0.25 20.59
CA GLY A 476 -31.34 -0.08 21.73
C GLY A 476 -31.74 -1.37 22.46
N ASP A 477 -31.47 -2.56 21.89
CA ASP A 477 -31.77 -3.86 22.47
C ASP A 477 -30.62 -4.37 23.38
N LEU A 478 -30.11 -3.54 24.29
CA LEU A 478 -29.05 -3.92 25.24
C LEU A 478 -29.62 -4.42 26.57
N ALA A 479 -29.44 -5.71 26.87
CA ALA A 479 -29.87 -6.30 28.14
C ALA A 479 -28.85 -6.04 29.27
N THR A 480 -29.33 -5.98 30.52
CA THR A 480 -28.49 -5.77 31.70
C THR A 480 -27.38 -6.82 31.82
N GLY A 481 -26.13 -6.42 31.58
CA GLY A 481 -24.96 -7.28 31.63
C GLY A 481 -24.31 -7.56 30.27
N GLU A 482 -24.98 -7.24 29.15
CA GLU A 482 -24.35 -7.21 27.82
C GLU A 482 -23.51 -5.94 27.60
N ALA A 483 -22.71 -5.93 26.52
CA ALA A 483 -22.04 -4.74 26.01
C ALA A 483 -22.14 -4.66 24.46
N TYR A 484 -21.72 -3.53 23.89
CA TYR A 484 -21.59 -3.35 22.43
C TYR A 484 -20.20 -3.69 21.89
N ASP A 485 -19.17 -3.55 22.73
CA ASP A 485 -17.79 -3.92 22.41
C ASP A 485 -17.56 -5.39 22.76
N ASP A 486 -16.92 -6.12 21.84
CA ASP A 486 -16.59 -7.54 22.00
C ASP A 486 -15.25 -7.89 21.35
N ASP A 487 -14.64 -8.98 21.79
CA ASP A 487 -13.31 -9.41 21.35
C ASP A 487 -13.39 -10.83 20.76
N PHE A 488 -12.99 -10.95 19.49
CA PHE A 488 -13.08 -12.15 18.68
C PHE A 488 -11.70 -12.61 18.23
N TYR A 489 -11.50 -13.93 18.16
CA TYR A 489 -10.23 -14.54 17.80
C TYR A 489 -10.40 -15.61 16.72
N ILE A 490 -9.49 -15.60 15.75
CA ILE A 490 -9.25 -16.72 14.83
C ILE A 490 -7.88 -17.30 15.17
N LYS A 491 -7.85 -18.55 15.60
CA LYS A 491 -6.61 -19.29 15.82
C LYS A 491 -6.34 -20.20 14.64
N VAL A 492 -5.11 -20.19 14.16
CA VAL A 492 -4.63 -20.99 13.02
C VAL A 492 -3.29 -21.65 13.40
N LYS A 493 -3.33 -22.95 13.68
CA LYS A 493 -2.23 -23.70 14.34
C LYS A 493 -1.79 -23.05 15.67
N ASN A 494 -0.62 -22.38 15.67
CA ASN A 494 -0.06 -21.70 16.85
C ASN A 494 -0.31 -20.18 16.83
N LEU A 495 -0.71 -19.64 15.68
CA LEU A 495 -1.03 -18.22 15.50
C LEU A 495 -2.44 -17.94 16.06
N THR A 496 -2.56 -16.92 16.92
CA THR A 496 -3.85 -16.39 17.37
C THR A 496 -4.00 -14.97 16.86
N VAL A 497 -5.03 -14.73 16.06
CA VAL A 497 -5.37 -13.44 15.47
C VAL A 497 -6.52 -12.83 16.27
N HIS A 498 -6.44 -11.54 16.60
CA HIS A 498 -7.42 -10.82 17.40
C HIS A 498 -8.16 -9.77 16.57
N TYR A 499 -9.47 -9.65 16.79
CA TYR A 499 -10.36 -8.65 16.22
C TYR A 499 -11.21 -8.01 17.32
N LYS A 500 -11.34 -6.69 17.30
CA LYS A 500 -12.32 -5.97 18.11
C LYS A 500 -13.59 -5.67 17.30
N LEU A 501 -14.74 -5.97 17.89
CA LEU A 501 -16.07 -5.73 17.35
C LEU A 501 -16.74 -4.59 18.13
N THR A 502 -17.46 -3.70 17.46
CA THR A 502 -18.22 -2.61 18.09
C THR A 502 -19.54 -2.38 17.33
N GLN A 503 -20.68 -2.35 18.02
CA GLN A 503 -21.94 -1.85 17.47
C GLN A 503 -22.14 -0.39 17.91
N VAL A 504 -22.57 0.49 16.99
CA VAL A 504 -22.78 1.92 17.28
C VAL A 504 -24.21 2.36 16.98
N ASP A 505 -24.69 3.39 17.67
CA ASP A 505 -26.01 4.01 17.47
C ASP A 505 -26.03 4.91 16.22
N ARG A 506 -25.73 4.31 15.06
CA ARG A 506 -25.69 4.99 13.77
C ARG A 506 -26.19 4.09 12.64
N SER A 507 -27.08 4.63 11.83
CA SER A 507 -27.51 4.14 10.53
C SER A 507 -26.51 4.52 9.43
N PRO A 508 -26.41 3.76 8.32
CA PRO A 508 -25.85 4.27 7.06
C PRO A 508 -26.64 5.47 6.50
N ASP A 509 -27.94 5.56 6.84
CA ASP A 509 -28.88 6.58 6.37
C ASP A 509 -29.05 7.75 7.38
N ASP A 510 -28.29 7.80 8.47
CA ASP A 510 -28.32 8.90 9.45
C ASP A 510 -27.61 10.15 8.88
N TRP A 511 -28.24 10.75 7.87
CA TRP A 511 -27.96 12.10 7.40
C TRP A 511 -28.40 13.13 8.45
N GLY A 512 -27.67 13.18 9.55
CA GLY A 512 -27.68 14.33 10.45
C GLY A 512 -27.45 15.61 9.64
N ASN A 513 -28.32 16.60 9.84
CA ASN A 513 -28.33 17.85 9.06
C ASN A 513 -26.93 18.45 8.93
N GLY A 514 -26.63 19.06 7.78
CA GLY A 514 -25.36 19.75 7.51
C GLY A 514 -25.08 20.88 8.50
N GLY A 515 -24.39 20.53 9.59
CA GLY A 515 -23.89 21.40 10.65
C GLY A 515 -22.40 21.14 10.91
N SER A 516 -21.73 22.09 11.54
CA SER A 516 -20.28 22.11 11.72
C SER A 516 -19.73 21.01 12.63
N GLN A 517 -18.48 20.61 12.38
CA GLN A 517 -17.65 19.84 13.34
C GLN A 517 -17.16 20.76 14.47
N GLU A 518 -18.06 21.12 15.38
CA GLU A 518 -17.89 21.82 16.66
C GLU A 518 -19.30 21.74 17.29
N ASP A 519 -19.60 21.06 18.40
CA ASP A 519 -18.77 20.48 19.48
C ASP A 519 -19.26 19.06 19.89
N GLU A 520 -18.39 18.25 20.54
CA GLU A 520 -18.75 17.47 21.77
C GLU A 520 -17.52 16.73 22.37
N LEU A 521 -16.45 17.49 22.66
CA LEU A 521 -15.44 17.10 23.66
C LEU A 521 -15.81 17.73 25.00
N HIS A 522 -16.60 17.06 25.86
CA HIS A 522 -16.64 17.29 27.32
C HIS A 522 -17.51 16.28 28.09
N ASN A 523 -16.92 15.12 28.45
CA ASN A 523 -16.84 14.58 29.83
C ASN A 523 -16.08 13.25 29.85
#